data_AF-A0ABD0BUX8-F1
#
_entry.id   AF-A0ABD0BUX8-F1
#
_cell.length_a   1.000
_cell.length_b   1.000
_cell.length_c   1.000
_cell.angle_alpha   90.00
_cell.angle_beta   90.00
_cell.angle_gamma   90.00
#
_symmetry.space_group_name_H-M   'P 1'
#
loop_
_entity.id
_entity.type
_entity.pdbx_description
1 polymer ?
#
loop_
_entity_poly.entity_id
_entity_poly.type
_entity_poly.pdbx_seq_one_letter_code
_entity_poly.pdbx_strand_id
1 'polypeptide(L)'
;MNTVIIKLVKKLWLPAVILAVIAVLSWKVNHYRDNAITYKDQRDKATVRADTSEAITRNVITTMNLIRDISQATQNAKNELAQNSETRIVYIRQALEGDPCANQLVPSSAADSLREYADSLRSSPSGADKR
;
A
#
# COMPACT_ATOMS: atom_id res chain seq x y z
N MET A 1 -66.40 -13.58 -45.26
CA MET A 1 -65.34 -12.98 -44.40
C MET A 1 -63.95 -13.53 -44.74
N ASN A 2 -63.76 -14.84 -44.85
CA ASN A 2 -62.45 -15.46 -45.12
C ASN A 2 -61.80 -15.06 -46.46
N THR A 3 -62.56 -14.82 -47.52
CA THR A 3 -62.01 -14.47 -48.85
C THR A 3 -61.40 -13.07 -48.92
N VAL A 4 -61.94 -12.12 -48.15
CA VAL A 4 -61.42 -10.75 -48.02
C VAL A 4 -60.12 -10.75 -47.22
N ILE A 5 -60.09 -11.51 -46.11
CA ILE A 5 -58.90 -11.70 -45.27
C ILE A 5 -57.77 -12.32 -46.10
N ILE A 6 -58.05 -13.39 -46.86
CA ILE A 6 -57.05 -14.04 -47.72
C ILE A 6 -56.52 -13.07 -48.78
N LYS A 7 -57.38 -12.25 -49.42
CA LYS A 7 -56.94 -11.24 -50.39
C LYS A 7 -56.05 -10.16 -49.76
N LEU A 8 -56.37 -9.72 -48.55
CA LEU A 8 -55.57 -8.73 -47.82
C LEU A 8 -54.21 -9.29 -47.41
N VAL A 9 -54.18 -10.51 -46.87
CA VAL A 9 -52.92 -11.21 -46.54
C VAL A 9 -52.05 -11.39 -47.79
N LYS A 10 -52.63 -11.80 -48.92
CA LYS A 10 -51.92 -11.96 -50.19
C LYS A 10 -51.43 -10.66 -50.82
N LYS A 11 -51.95 -9.51 -50.38
CA LYS A 11 -51.47 -8.17 -50.78
C LYS A 11 -50.43 -7.61 -49.82
N LEU A 12 -50.54 -7.94 -48.53
CA LEU A 12 -49.72 -7.37 -47.45
C LEU A 12 -48.53 -8.26 -47.04
N TRP A 13 -48.47 -9.52 -47.44
CA TRP A 13 -47.36 -10.41 -47.10
C TRP A 13 -46.02 -9.92 -47.62
N LEU A 14 -45.95 -9.41 -48.85
CA LEU A 14 -44.72 -8.93 -49.46
C LEU A 14 -44.12 -7.72 -48.70
N PRO A 15 -44.86 -6.63 -48.43
CA PRO A 15 -44.33 -5.53 -47.62
C PRO A 15 -44.04 -5.93 -46.16
N ALA A 16 -44.81 -6.86 -45.58
CA ALA A 16 -44.54 -7.38 -44.24
C ALA A 16 -43.20 -8.14 -44.17
N VAL A 17 -42.90 -8.97 -45.18
CA VAL A 17 -41.62 -9.68 -45.29
C VAL A 17 -40.47 -8.69 -45.46
N ILE A 18 -40.64 -7.65 -46.28
CA ILE A 18 -39.62 -6.61 -46.48
C ILE A 18 -39.32 -5.89 -45.16
N LEU A 19 -40.34 -5.49 -44.40
CA LEU A 19 -40.15 -4.85 -43.09
C LEU A 19 -39.48 -5.77 -42.07
N ALA A 20 -39.85 -7.06 -42.07
CA ALA A 20 -39.21 -8.06 -41.21
C ALA A 20 -37.71 -8.22 -41.54
N VAL A 21 -37.36 -8.26 -42.83
CA VAL A 21 -35.96 -8.32 -43.26
C VAL A 21 -35.20 -7.07 -42.82
N ILE A 22 -35.76 -5.87 -43.00
CA ILE A 22 -35.11 -4.61 -42.57
C ILE A 22 -34.91 -4.58 -41.05
N ALA A 23 -35.89 -5.03 -40.26
CA ALA A 23 -35.79 -5.09 -38.81
C ALA A 23 -34.66 -6.04 -38.36
N VAL A 24 -34.57 -7.24 -38.96
CA VAL A 24 -33.52 -8.22 -38.65
C VAL A 24 -32.14 -7.69 -39.03
N LEU A 25 -32.00 -7.06 -40.20
CA LEU A 25 -30.74 -6.46 -40.63
C LEU A 25 -30.31 -5.32 -39.70
N SER A 26 -31.24 -4.46 -39.28
CA SER A 26 -30.96 -3.37 -38.35
C SER A 26 -30.49 -3.88 -37.00
N TRP A 27 -31.14 -4.91 -36.46
CA TRP A 27 -30.75 -5.53 -35.18
C TRP A 27 -29.38 -6.20 -35.27
N LYS A 28 -29.10 -6.94 -36.35
CA LYS A 28 -27.80 -7.58 -36.59
C LYS A 28 -26.66 -6.56 -36.64
N VAL A 29 -26.85 -5.44 -37.35
CA VAL A 29 -25.86 -4.35 -37.42
C VAL A 29 -25.63 -3.73 -36.05
N ASN A 30 -26.69 -3.49 -35.27
CA ASN A 30 -26.56 -2.95 -33.92
C ASN A 30 -25.82 -3.92 -32.99
N HIS A 31 -26.19 -5.19 -32.99
CA HIS A 31 -25.54 -6.23 -32.19
C HIS A 31 -24.04 -6.38 -32.54
N TYR A 32 -23.69 -6.27 -33.82
CA TYR A 32 -22.29 -6.29 -34.24
C TYR A 32 -21.51 -5.04 -33.78
N ARG A 33 -22.18 -3.87 -33.73
CA ARG A 33 -21.59 -2.63 -33.20
C ARG A 33 -21.41 -2.65 -31.68
N ASP A 34 -22.39 -3.16 -30.93
CA ASP A 34 -22.33 -3.24 -29.47
C ASP A 34 -21.19 -4.16 -29.02
N ASN A 35 -20.93 -5.25 -29.76
CA ASN A 35 -19.79 -6.13 -29.50
C ASN A 35 -18.44 -5.43 -29.70
N ALA A 36 -18.32 -4.51 -30.67
CA ALA A 36 -17.08 -3.76 -30.91
C ALA A 36 -16.77 -2.74 -29.80
N ILE A 37 -17.80 -2.11 -29.23
CA ILE A 37 -17.66 -1.18 -28.10
C ILE A 37 -17.22 -1.94 -26.84
N THR A 38 -17.79 -3.12 -26.61
CA THR A 38 -17.43 -3.98 -25.47
C THR A 38 -15.96 -4.43 -25.51
N TYR A 39 -15.42 -4.75 -26.69
CA TYR A 39 -14.00 -5.10 -26.85
C TYR A 39 -13.05 -3.91 -26.61
N LYS A 40 -13.47 -2.70 -27.02
CA LYS A 40 -12.72 -1.48 -26.75
C LYS A 40 -12.72 -1.12 -25.27
N ASP A 41 -13.88 -1.18 -24.63
CA ASP A 41 -14.04 -0.91 -23.19
C ASP A 41 -13.23 -1.89 -22.32
N GLN A 42 -13.22 -3.18 -22.69
CA GLN A 42 -12.37 -4.16 -22.02
C GLN A 42 -10.88 -3.85 -22.17
N ARG A 43 -10.44 -3.39 -23.35
CA ARG A 43 -9.06 -2.95 -23.52
C ARG A 43 -8.77 -1.72 -22.71
N ASP A 44 -9.59 -0.67 -22.78
CA ASP A 44 -9.39 0.56 -21.99
C ASP A 44 -9.36 0.24 -20.49
N LYS A 45 -10.21 -0.68 -20.01
CA LYS A 45 -10.19 -1.16 -18.63
C LYS A 45 -8.93 -1.97 -18.31
N ALA A 46 -8.41 -2.75 -19.25
CA ALA A 46 -7.18 -3.53 -19.10
C ALA A 46 -5.93 -2.66 -19.22
N THR A 47 -5.88 -1.66 -20.11
CA THR A 47 -4.80 -0.67 -20.20
C THR A 47 -4.81 0.24 -18.99
N VAL A 48 -5.96 0.72 -18.52
CA VAL A 48 -6.03 1.47 -17.25
C VAL A 48 -5.54 0.61 -16.08
N ARG A 49 -5.83 -0.70 -16.06
CA ARG A 49 -5.29 -1.64 -15.05
C ARG A 49 -3.79 -1.92 -15.22
N ALA A 50 -3.30 -1.95 -16.45
CA ALA A 50 -1.88 -2.14 -16.76
C ALA A 50 -1.08 -0.88 -16.41
N ASP A 51 -1.55 0.31 -16.79
CA ASP A 51 -0.96 1.60 -16.46
C ASP A 51 -0.97 1.86 -14.95
N THR A 52 -2.06 1.50 -14.26
CA THR A 52 -2.08 1.57 -12.78
C THR A 52 -1.11 0.58 -12.16
N SER A 53 -0.99 -0.64 -12.70
CA SER A 53 0.01 -1.61 -12.22
C SER A 53 1.45 -1.16 -12.51
N GLU A 54 1.72 -0.61 -13.69
CA GLU A 54 3.04 -0.13 -14.09
C GLU A 54 3.45 1.11 -13.29
N ALA A 55 2.51 2.04 -13.03
CA ALA A 55 2.73 3.18 -12.15
C ALA A 55 3.01 2.75 -10.70
N ILE A 56 2.27 1.76 -10.20
CA ILE A 56 2.52 1.18 -8.87
C ILE A 56 3.88 0.50 -8.84
N THR A 57 4.25 -0.29 -9.85
CA THR A 57 5.54 -0.99 -9.90
C THR A 57 6.73 -0.03 -9.98
N ARG A 58 6.65 1.04 -10.78
CA ARG A 58 7.72 2.07 -10.82
C ARG A 58 7.88 2.77 -9.49
N ASN A 59 6.78 3.07 -8.80
CA ASN A 59 6.81 3.71 -7.49
C ASN A 59 7.37 2.76 -6.42
N VAL A 60 7.01 1.48 -6.46
CA VAL A 60 7.53 0.45 -5.54
C VAL A 60 9.02 0.19 -5.79
N ILE A 61 9.48 0.08 -7.03
CA ILE A 61 10.92 -0.10 -7.35
C ILE A 61 11.73 1.12 -6.90
N THR A 62 11.22 2.33 -7.17
CA THR A 62 11.85 3.58 -6.73
C THR A 62 11.92 3.64 -5.20
N THR A 63 10.84 3.25 -4.52
CA THR A 63 10.78 3.18 -3.06
C THR A 63 11.73 2.10 -2.51
N MET A 64 11.88 0.96 -3.18
CA MET A 64 12.76 -0.12 -2.76
C MET A 64 14.25 0.25 -2.88
N ASN A 65 14.63 0.97 -3.95
CA ASN A 65 15.97 1.54 -4.08
C ASN A 65 16.22 2.62 -3.02
N LEU A 66 15.25 3.53 -2.81
CA LEU A 66 15.34 4.56 -1.78
C LEU A 66 15.46 3.97 -0.36
N ILE A 67 14.68 2.94 -0.03
CA ILE A 67 14.77 2.22 1.25
C ILE A 67 16.13 1.54 1.40
N ARG A 68 16.66 0.95 0.32
CA ARG A 68 17.99 0.31 0.34
C ARG A 68 19.09 1.34 0.58
N ASP A 69 19.04 2.50 -0.08
CA ASP A 69 20.00 3.58 0.10
C ASP A 69 19.92 4.19 1.50
N ILE A 70 18.71 4.43 2.03
CA ILE A 70 18.51 4.90 3.40
C ILE A 70 19.00 3.86 4.41
N SER A 71 18.71 2.57 4.19
CA SER A 71 19.17 1.49 5.05
C SER A 71 20.69 1.38 5.05
N GLN A 72 21.32 1.46 3.88
CA GLN A 72 22.78 1.42 3.74
C GLN A 72 23.43 2.65 4.37
N ALA A 73 22.90 3.85 4.13
CA ALA A 73 23.37 5.08 4.78
C ALA A 73 23.22 5.00 6.30
N THR A 74 22.10 4.45 6.80
CA THR A 74 21.85 4.26 8.24
C THR A 74 22.79 3.23 8.85
N GLN A 75 23.07 2.13 8.14
CA GLN A 75 24.01 1.10 8.59
C GLN A 75 25.45 1.63 8.63
N ASN A 76 25.85 2.39 7.60
CA ASN A 76 27.16 3.04 7.57
C ASN A 76 27.31 4.05 8.71
N ALA A 77 26.31 4.91 8.92
CA ALA A 77 26.30 5.84 10.04
C ALA A 77 26.35 5.10 11.40
N LYS A 78 25.65 3.97 11.54
CA LYS A 78 25.74 3.12 12.74
C LYS A 78 27.13 2.54 12.95
N ASN A 79 27.80 2.06 11.91
CA ASN A 79 29.16 1.53 12.01
C ASN A 79 30.18 2.63 12.37
N GLU A 80 30.04 3.82 11.79
CA GLU A 80 30.89 4.97 12.09
C GLU A 80 30.68 5.46 13.53
N LEU A 81 29.41 5.53 13.98
CA LEU A 81 29.06 5.83 15.37
C LEU A 81 29.59 4.75 16.33
N ALA A 82 29.50 3.47 15.97
CA ALA A 82 30.02 2.37 16.78
C ALA A 82 31.54 2.52 16.97
N GLN A 83 32.30 2.74 15.91
CA GLN A 83 33.76 2.97 16.00
C GLN A 83 34.13 4.21 16.83
N ASN A 84 33.43 5.33 16.63
CA ASN A 84 33.69 6.56 17.38
C ASN A 84 33.34 6.37 18.87
N SER A 85 32.27 5.62 19.16
CA SER A 85 31.92 5.25 20.53
C SER A 85 32.93 4.29 21.17
N GLU A 86 33.42 3.27 20.46
CA GLU A 86 34.50 2.39 20.94
C GLU A 86 35.75 3.20 21.31
N THR A 87 36.13 4.16 20.47
CA THR A 87 37.27 5.05 20.73
C THR A 87 37.04 5.93 21.97
N ARG A 88 35.83 6.47 22.16
CA ARG A 88 35.48 7.24 23.36
C ARG A 88 35.44 6.38 24.63
N ILE A 89 34.93 5.15 24.56
CA ILE A 89 34.83 4.26 25.72
C ILE A 89 36.25 3.86 26.18
N VAL A 90 37.17 3.61 25.25
CA VAL A 90 38.58 3.35 25.57
C VAL A 90 39.23 4.57 26.23
N TYR A 91 39.00 5.78 25.70
CA TYR A 91 39.52 7.00 26.33
C TYR A 91 38.97 7.23 27.74
N ILE A 92 37.66 7.04 27.95
CA ILE A 92 37.04 7.19 29.27
C ILE A 92 37.57 6.14 30.24
N ARG A 93 37.70 4.87 29.82
CA ARG A 93 38.30 3.83 30.67
C ARG A 93 39.74 4.16 31.04
N GLN A 94 40.54 4.63 30.08
CA GLN A 94 41.92 5.05 30.31
C GLN A 94 42.01 6.23 31.30
N ALA A 95 41.08 7.17 31.25
CA ALA A 95 41.00 8.29 32.18
C ALA A 95 40.51 7.86 33.58
N LEU A 96 39.66 6.83 33.65
CA LEU A 96 39.14 6.29 34.91
C LEU A 96 40.11 5.33 35.62
N GLU A 97 41.07 4.73 34.91
CA GLU A 97 42.09 3.85 35.50
C GLU A 97 42.98 4.54 36.55
N GLY A 98 43.11 5.87 36.47
CA GLY A 98 43.88 6.67 37.43
C GLY A 98 43.09 7.16 38.66
N ASP A 99 41.76 6.99 38.69
CA ASP A 99 40.90 7.51 39.76
C ASP A 99 40.44 6.37 40.69
N PRO A 100 40.89 6.33 41.95
CA PRO A 100 40.52 5.28 42.90
C PRO A 100 39.02 5.24 43.20
N CYS A 101 38.28 6.33 42.96
CA CYS A 101 36.83 6.38 43.20
C CYS A 101 36.02 5.66 42.10
N ALA A 102 36.58 5.46 40.91
CA ALA A 102 35.88 4.86 39.76
C ALA A 102 35.89 3.31 39.76
N ASN A 103 36.86 2.70 40.43
CA ASN A 103 37.00 1.24 40.54
C ASN A 103 36.35 0.66 41.81
N GLN A 104 35.83 1.51 42.69
CA GLN A 104 35.12 1.07 43.89
C GLN A 104 33.74 0.55 43.51
N LEU A 105 33.45 -0.73 43.80
CA LEU A 105 32.09 -1.25 43.60
C LEU A 105 31.11 -0.46 44.47
N VAL A 106 30.03 0.02 43.86
CA VAL A 106 28.90 0.60 44.59
C VAL A 106 28.31 -0.51 45.48
N PRO A 107 28.18 -0.29 46.80
CA PRO A 107 27.58 -1.28 47.69
C PRO A 107 26.17 -1.64 47.23
N SER A 108 25.85 -2.94 47.19
CA SER A 108 24.56 -3.44 46.70
C SER A 108 23.36 -2.84 47.44
N SER A 109 23.51 -2.55 48.74
CA SER A 109 22.48 -1.89 49.54
C SER A 109 22.14 -0.48 49.08
N ALA A 110 23.14 0.30 48.64
CA ALA A 110 22.94 1.64 48.10
C ALA A 110 22.29 1.57 46.71
N ALA A 111 22.72 0.60 45.88
CA ALA A 111 22.13 0.37 44.57
C ALA A 111 20.65 -0.07 44.65
N ASP A 112 20.33 -1.00 45.57
CA ASP A 112 18.96 -1.45 45.78
C ASP A 112 18.06 -0.35 46.36
N SER A 113 18.57 0.46 47.29
CA SER A 113 17.83 1.61 47.83
C SER A 113 17.47 2.63 46.73
N LEU A 114 18.40 2.90 45.81
CA LEU A 114 18.15 3.79 44.67
C LEU A 114 17.16 3.19 43.67
N ARG A 115 17.23 1.87 43.46
CA ARG A 115 16.33 1.15 42.55
C ARG A 115 14.91 1.13 43.11
N GLU A 116 14.75 0.86 44.39
CA GLU A 116 13.48 0.90 45.09
C GLU A 116 12.86 2.31 45.08
N TYR A 117 13.67 3.35 45.30
CA TYR A 117 13.21 4.74 45.18
C TYR A 117 12.74 5.07 43.76
N ALA A 118 13.48 4.67 42.73
CA ALA A 118 13.10 4.89 41.34
C ALA A 118 11.79 4.17 40.96
N ASP A 119 11.62 2.92 41.43
CA ASP A 119 10.40 2.14 41.23
C ASP A 119 9.21 2.81 41.95
N SER A 120 9.44 3.39 43.14
CA SER A 120 8.42 4.16 43.86
C SER A 120 7.95 5.40 43.09
N LEU A 121 8.87 6.13 42.43
CA LEU A 121 8.54 7.27 41.57
C LEU A 121 7.74 6.84 40.33
N ARG A 122 8.05 5.68 39.76
CA ARG A 122 7.33 5.13 38.60
C ARG A 122 5.95 4.61 38.95
N SER A 123 5.76 4.18 40.20
CA SER A 123 4.48 3.71 40.74
C SER A 123 3.55 4.81 41.26
N SER A 124 4.05 6.05 41.39
CA SER A 124 3.19 7.18 41.78
C SER A 124 2.08 7.39 40.75
N PRO A 125 0.81 7.50 41.18
CA PRO A 125 -0.33 7.55 40.27
C PRO A 125 -0.24 8.83 39.44
N SER A 126 -0.12 8.67 38.12
CA SER A 126 -0.48 9.74 37.19
C SER A 126 -1.89 10.17 37.57
N GLY A 127 -2.00 11.40 38.09
CA GLY A 127 -3.21 11.94 38.68
C GLY A 127 -4.37 11.83 37.71
N ALA A 128 -5.28 10.88 37.97
CA ALA A 128 -6.65 11.00 37.54
C ALA A 128 -7.30 12.07 38.42
N ASP A 129 -7.07 13.34 38.08
CA ASP A 129 -7.93 14.43 38.49
C ASP A 129 -9.31 14.19 37.86
N LYS A 130 -10.18 13.52 38.61
CA LYS A 130 -11.60 13.45 38.29
C LYS A 130 -12.27 14.64 38.97
N ARG A 131 -12.35 15.74 38.23
CA ARG A 131 -13.37 16.77 38.44
C ARG A 131 -14.45 16.66 37.36
#